data_AF-A0A7X6TKN7-F1
#
_entry.id   AF-A0A7X6TKN7-F1
#
_cell.length_a   1.000
_cell.length_b   1.000
_cell.length_c   1.000
_cell.angle_alpha   90.00
_cell.angle_beta   90.00
_cell.angle_gamma   90.00
#
_symmetry.space_group_name_H-M   'P 1'
#
loop_
_entity.id
_entity.type
_entity.pdbx_description
1 polymer ?
#
loop_
_entity_poly.entity_id
_entity_poly.type
_entity_poly.pdbx_seq_one_letter_code
_entity_poly.pdbx_strand_id
1 'polypeptide(L)' 'MTIALAREVLTVECEGLLAGRDRLGEEFVRAVDIIMACPSRLVVTGIGKSGLVGQKIVATLNSTGTP' A
#
# COMPACT_ATOMS: atom_id res chain seq x y z
N MET A 1 24.10 -4.10 15.60
CA MET A 1 22.63 -4.29 15.61
C MET A 1 22.23 -4.84 16.97
N THR A 2 21.32 -4.19 17.69
CA THR A 2 20.86 -4.63 19.03
C THR A 2 19.36 -4.96 19.00
N ILE A 3 18.89 -5.76 19.97
CA ILE A 3 17.45 -6.02 20.13
C ILE A 3 16.68 -4.72 20.42
N ALA A 4 17.29 -3.79 21.16
CA ALA A 4 16.70 -2.46 21.39
C ALA A 4 16.46 -1.72 20.06
N LEU A 5 17.46 -1.68 19.18
CA LEU A 5 17.34 -1.04 17.86
C LEU A 5 16.31 -1.74 16.97
N ALA A 6 16.25 -3.08 16.97
CA ALA A 6 15.24 -3.82 16.20
C ALA A 6 13.81 -3.50 16.69
N ARG A 7 13.61 -3.39 18.01
CA ARG A 7 12.33 -2.97 18.60
C ARG A 7 11.98 -1.54 18.22
N GLU A 8 12.96 -0.64 18.26
CA GLU A 8 12.78 0.76 17.89
C GLU A 8 12.32 0.92 16.43
N VAL A 9 12.96 0.20 15.49
CA VAL A 9 12.55 0.20 14.07
C VAL A 9 11.09 -0.23 13.93
N LEU A 10 10.69 -1.33 14.58
CA LEU A 10 9.29 -1.78 14.53
C LEU A 10 8.31 -0.79 15.15
N THR A 11 8.71 -0.08 16.22
CA THR A 11 7.90 0.99 16.81
C THR A 11 7.66 2.12 15.81
N VAL A 12 8.72 2.59 15.13
CA VAL A 12 8.61 3.67 14.11
C VAL A 12 7.70 3.25 12.95
N GLU A 13 7.80 2.00 12.48
CA GLU A 13 6.93 1.50 11.42
C GLU A 13 5.46 1.44 11.88
N CYS A 14 5.18 1.04 13.13
CA CYS A 14 3.85 1.07 13.72
C CYS A 14 3.27 2.49 13.79
N GLU A 15 4.08 3.48 14.20
CA GLU A 15 3.67 4.88 14.20
C GLU A 15 3.30 5.36 12.78
N GLY A 16 4.05 4.94 11.77
CA GLY A 16 3.73 5.17 10.36
C GLY A 16 2.37 4.60 9.95
N LEU A 17 2.02 3.40 10.43
CA LEU A 17 0.70 2.80 10.20
C LEU A 17 -0.43 3.60 10.88
N LEU A 18 -0.23 4.07 12.11
CA LEU A 18 -1.21 4.90 12.83
C LEU A 18 -1.44 6.24 12.10
N ALA A 19 -0.37 6.89 11.64
CA ALA A 19 -0.47 8.10 10.82
C ALA A 19 -1.13 7.81 9.44
N GLY A 20 -1.01 6.59 8.92
CA GLY A 20 -1.73 6.13 7.74
C GLY A 20 -3.23 6.01 7.99
N ARG A 21 -3.63 5.36 9.09
CA ARG A 21 -5.04 5.24 9.53
C ARG A 21 -5.71 6.61 9.61
N ASP A 22 -5.06 7.58 10.24
CA ASP A 22 -5.63 8.90 10.48
C ASP A 22 -5.74 9.77 9.21
N ARG A 23 -5.08 9.37 8.12
CA ARG A 23 -5.17 10.01 6.80
C ARG A 23 -6.23 9.39 5.89
N LEU A 24 -6.87 8.29 6.30
CA LEU A 24 -7.96 7.72 5.51
C LEU A 24 -9.17 8.67 5.51
N GLY A 25 -9.56 9.09 4.32
CA GLY A 25 -10.71 9.95 4.10
C GLY A 25 -11.45 9.56 2.82
N GLU A 26 -12.34 10.41 2.34
CA GLU A 26 -13.18 10.12 1.17
C GLU A 26 -12.39 9.79 -0.10
N GLU A 27 -11.18 10.34 -0.26
CA GLU A 27 -10.30 10.02 -1.40
C GLU A 27 -9.97 8.52 -1.49
N PHE A 28 -9.90 7.83 -0.35
CA PHE A 28 -9.69 6.38 -0.34
C PHE A 28 -10.87 5.65 -0.97
N VAL A 29 -12.10 6.03 -0.59
CA VAL A 29 -13.33 5.44 -1.15
C VAL A 29 -13.41 5.72 -2.65
N ARG A 30 -13.15 6.97 -3.05
CA ARG A 30 -13.10 7.36 -4.48
C ARG A 30 -12.09 6.53 -5.26
N ALA A 31 -10.90 6.31 -4.71
CA ALA A 31 -9.88 5.50 -5.37
C ALA A 31 -10.34 4.04 -5.54
N VAL A 32 -10.98 3.46 -4.52
CA VAL A 32 -11.55 2.11 -4.62
C VAL A 32 -12.64 2.05 -5.70
N ASP A 33 -13.56 3.01 -5.73
CA ASP A 33 -14.63 3.04 -6.74
C ASP A 33 -14.06 3.15 -8.17
N ILE A 34 -13.04 3.98 -8.38
CA ILE A 34 -12.35 4.11 -9.68
C ILE A 34 -11.69 2.78 -10.08
N ILE A 35 -11.02 2.10 -9.14
CA ILE A 35 -10.38 0.81 -9.42
C ILE A 35 -11.43 -0.25 -9.77
N MET A 36 -12.53 -0.32 -9.01
CA MET A 36 -13.60 -1.30 -9.22
C MET A 36 -14.36 -1.05 -10.53
N ALA A 37 -14.43 0.20 -10.99
CA ALA A 37 -15.01 0.58 -12.27
C ALA A 37 -14.04 0.39 -13.46
N CYS A 38 -12.78 0.01 -13.23
CA CYS A 38 -11.79 -0.15 -14.29
C CYS A 38 -12.16 -1.35 -15.19
N PRO A 39 -12.41 -1.14 -16.50
CA PRO A 39 -13.01 -2.16 -17.35
C PRO A 39 -12.03 -3.22 -17.86
N SER A 40 -10.72 -3.02 -17.69
CA SER A 40 -9.71 -3.84 -18.36
C SER A 40 -8.52 -4.19 -17.48
N ARG A 41 -7.70 -3.20 -17.13
CA ARG A 41 -6.44 -3.44 -16.43
C ARG A 41 -6.02 -2.25 -15.59
N LEU A 42 -5.67 -2.51 -14.34
CA LEU A 42 -5.01 -1.55 -13.47
C LEU A 42 -3.49 -1.62 -13.65
N VAL A 43 -2.88 -0.50 -14.03
CA VAL A 43 -1.42 -0.38 -14.18
C VAL A 43 -0.86 0.42 -13.01
N VAL A 44 0.05 -0.19 -12.23
CA VAL A 44 0.78 0.47 -11.14
C VAL A 44 2.23 0.66 -11.57
N THR A 45 2.75 1.88 -11.49
CA THR A 45 4.13 2.22 -11.85
C THR A 45 4.84 2.91 -10.70
N GLY A 46 6.17 2.78 -10.65
CA GLY A 46 7.00 3.39 -9.62
C GLY A 46 8.46 2.95 -9.76
N ILE A 47 9.37 3.72 -9.16
CA ILE A 47 10.80 3.42 -9.15
C ILE A 47 11.29 3.17 -7.72
N GLY A 48 12.42 2.46 -7.59
CA GLY A 48 13.04 2.17 -6.29
C GLY A 48 12.12 1.34 -5.36
N LYS A 49 12.12 1.67 -4.06
CA LYS A 49 11.32 0.97 -3.04
C LYS A 49 9.82 1.01 -3.35
N SER A 50 9.33 2.14 -3.87
CA SER A 50 7.92 2.30 -4.26
C SER A 50 7.53 1.37 -5.39
N GLY A 51 8.44 1.09 -6.33
CA GLY A 51 8.23 0.08 -7.38
C GLY A 51 8.06 -1.33 -6.82
N LEU A 52 8.85 -1.71 -5.82
CA LEU A 52 8.74 -3.02 -5.15
C LEU A 52 7.41 -3.18 -4.41
N VAL A 53 6.97 -2.14 -3.69
CA VAL A 53 5.65 -2.13 -3.04
C VAL A 53 4.53 -2.21 -4.08
N GLY A 54 4.62 -1.44 -5.16
CA GLY A 54 3.66 -1.48 -6.28
C GLY A 54 3.57 -2.86 -6.92
N GLN A 55 4.69 -3.54 -7.16
CA GLN A 55 4.70 -4.93 -7.64
C GLN A 55 3.95 -5.87 -6.69
N LYS A 56 4.11 -5.69 -5.38
CA LYS A 56 3.39 -6.51 -4.39
C LYS A 56 1.89 -6.23 -4.40
N ILE A 57 1.50 -4.96 -4.50
CA ILE A 57 0.09 -4.54 -4.63
C ILE A 57 -0.53 -5.16 -5.87
N VAL A 58 0.12 -5.07 -7.03
CA VAL A 58 -0.37 -5.65 -8.30
C VAL A 58 -0.50 -7.17 -8.19
N ALA A 59 0.44 -7.86 -7.56
CA ALA A 59 0.34 -9.30 -7.34
C ALA A 59 -0.90 -9.66 -6.49
N THR A 60 -1.16 -8.89 -5.42
CA THR A 60 -2.35 -9.07 -4.59
C THR A 60 -3.63 -8.80 -5.36
N LEU A 61 -3.72 -7.66 -6.07
CA LEU A 61 -4.92 -7.28 -6.82
C LEU A 61 -5.27 -8.28 -7.93
N ASN A 62 -4.26 -8.77 -8.66
CA ASN A 62 -4.46 -9.85 -9.64
C ASN A 62 -5.03 -11.11 -8.98
N SER A 63 -4.54 -11.49 -7.79
CA SER A 63 -5.02 -12.67 -7.08
C SER A 63 -6.44 -12.52 -6.51
N THR A 64 -6.92 -11.29 -6.35
CA THR A 64 -8.27 -10.98 -5.86
C THR A 64 -9.25 -10.60 -6.97
N GLY A 65 -8.90 -10.82 -8.24
CA GLY A 65 -9.80 -10.59 -9.38
C GLY A 65 -9.79 -9.16 -9.93
N THR A 66 -8.76 -8.37 -9.63
CA THR A 66 -8.53 -7.03 -10.18
C THR A 66 -7.28 -7.06 -11.08
N PRO A 67 -7.43 -7.39 -12.37
CA PRO A 67 -6.31 -7.59 -13.29
C PRO A 67 -5.58 -6.31 -13.74
#